data_AF-A0A7X8XZ09-F1
#
_entry.id   AF-A0A7X8XZ09-F1
#
_cell.length_a   1.000
_cell.length_b   1.000
_cell.length_c   1.000
_cell.angle_alpha   90.00
_cell.angle_beta   90.00
_cell.angle_gamma   90.00
#
_symmetry.space_group_name_H-M   'P 1'
#
loop_
_entity.id
_entity.type
_entity.pdbx_description
1 polymer ?
#
loop_
_entity_poly.entity_id
_entity_poly.type
_entity_poly.pdbx_seq_one_letter_code
_entity_poly.pdbx_strand_id
1 'polypeptide(L)'
;MKTLFVLLLMLVLVIFSCQNEKCRLYDSGHLQKAERDITPEPDLILRLNSMYEIISEEKLNVQLSKERYLANKYNGEFTSETDLIIGRNKINQVIYLEEFIVDRYSDKPFEIIQTYFFDKYGRTFAIEQHMNSVCNHSDAHQTIVRFYNSAFELIDIKYSLLGTEGEVLDKRKCGSDFDETLGISSNYTELLNTYKFVKEKE
;
A
#
# COMPACT_ATOMS: atom_id res chain seq x y z
N MET A 1 -22.31 58.91 3.35
CA MET A 1 -23.21 57.73 3.42
C MET A 1 -23.10 56.79 2.22
N LYS A 2 -23.06 57.27 0.96
CA LYS A 2 -22.96 56.40 -0.23
C LYS A 2 -21.68 55.56 -0.31
N THR A 3 -20.54 56.08 0.14
CA THR A 3 -19.25 55.36 0.11
C THR A 3 -19.14 54.25 1.17
N LEU A 4 -19.75 54.43 2.34
CA LEU A 4 -19.77 53.42 3.40
C LEU A 4 -20.62 52.20 2.99
N PHE A 5 -21.71 52.44 2.27
CA PHE A 5 -22.60 51.38 1.79
C PHE A 5 -21.93 50.50 0.71
N VAL A 6 -21.11 51.10 -0.16
CA VAL A 6 -20.34 50.36 -1.17
C VAL A 6 -19.26 49.49 -0.54
N LEU A 7 -18.58 49.98 0.50
CA LEU A 7 -17.60 49.20 1.25
C LEU A 7 -18.23 48.01 1.99
N LEU A 8 -19.42 48.20 2.56
CA LEU A 8 -20.14 47.11 3.23
C LEU A 8 -20.61 46.04 2.24
N LEU A 9 -21.06 46.43 1.05
CA LEU A 9 -21.51 45.51 0.00
C LEU A 9 -20.35 44.68 -0.58
N MET A 10 -19.17 45.29 -0.71
CA MET A 10 -17.94 44.58 -1.11
C MET A 10 -17.49 43.59 -0.04
N LEU A 11 -17.61 43.94 1.26
CA LEU A 11 -17.23 43.03 2.35
C LEU A 11 -18.10 41.78 2.38
N VAL A 12 -19.41 41.90 2.13
CA VAL A 12 -20.36 40.77 2.12
C VAL A 12 -20.12 39.82 0.94
N LEU A 13 -19.66 40.31 -0.21
CA LEU A 13 -19.34 39.46 -1.37
C LEU A 13 -18.09 38.59 -1.15
N VAL A 14 -17.14 39.02 -0.31
CA VAL A 14 -15.94 38.23 0.02
C VAL A 14 -16.29 37.04 0.93
N ILE A 15 -17.27 37.18 1.82
CA ILE A 15 -17.66 36.11 2.76
C ILE A 15 -18.48 35.01 2.06
N PHE A 16 -19.23 35.34 1.02
CA PHE A 16 -20.04 34.37 0.25
C PHE A 16 -19.25 33.57 -0.79
N SER A 17 -17.99 33.92 -1.08
CA SER A 17 -17.16 33.19 -2.06
C SER A 17 -16.46 31.94 -1.50
N CYS A 18 -16.65 31.59 -0.23
CA CYS A 18 -15.99 30.45 0.42
C CYS A 18 -16.90 29.26 0.77
N GLN A 19 -18.13 29.17 0.24
CA GLN A 19 -19.08 28.12 0.65
C GLN A 19 -19.53 27.14 -0.42
N ASN A 20 -18.86 27.06 -1.58
CA ASN A 20 -19.24 26.08 -2.60
C ASN A 20 -18.05 25.41 -3.29
N GLU A 21 -17.15 24.83 -2.50
CA GLU A 21 -16.43 23.64 -2.94
C GLU A 21 -16.50 22.60 -1.83
N LYS A 22 -17.22 21.52 -2.11
CA LYS A 22 -17.04 20.26 -1.39
C LYS A 22 -15.53 20.01 -1.35
N CYS A 23 -14.98 19.83 -0.16
CA CYS A 23 -13.59 19.41 0.05
C CYS A 23 -13.36 18.08 -0.68
N ARG A 24 -13.04 18.14 -1.97
CA ARG A 24 -12.25 17.11 -2.62
C ARG A 24 -10.83 17.45 -2.25
N LEU A 25 -10.30 16.69 -1.29
CA LEU A 25 -8.86 16.57 -1.07
C LEU A 25 -8.24 16.29 -2.45
N TYR A 26 -7.61 17.31 -3.01
CA TYR A 26 -6.79 17.19 -4.19
C TYR A 26 -5.53 16.46 -3.71
N ASP A 27 -5.56 15.15 -3.81
CA ASP A 27 -4.37 14.32 -3.73
C ASP A 27 -3.47 14.77 -4.88
N SER A 28 -2.41 15.50 -4.56
CA SER A 28 -1.45 15.99 -5.54
C SER A 28 -0.59 14.82 -6.04
N GLY A 29 -1.23 13.86 -6.72
CA GLY A 29 -0.61 12.80 -7.52
C GLY A 29 -0.06 13.28 -8.86
N HIS A 30 0.10 14.60 -9.06
CA HIS A 30 0.83 15.13 -10.19
C HIS A 30 2.31 15.26 -9.85
N LEU A 31 3.02 14.14 -9.91
CA LEU A 31 4.46 14.18 -10.13
C LEU A 31 4.72 14.18 -11.63
N GLN A 32 5.17 15.35 -12.09
CA GLN A 32 5.97 15.50 -13.29
C GLN A 32 6.98 14.36 -13.38
N LYS A 33 7.13 13.82 -14.60
CA LYS A 33 8.14 12.83 -14.97
C LYS A 33 9.51 13.35 -14.53
N ALA A 34 9.98 12.91 -13.36
CA ALA A 34 11.28 13.29 -12.83
C ALA A 34 12.35 12.83 -13.84
N GLU A 35 13.10 13.78 -14.35
CA GLU A 35 14.22 13.56 -15.25
C GLU A 35 15.25 12.69 -14.52
N ARG A 36 15.66 11.60 -15.16
CA ARG A 36 16.44 10.52 -14.54
C ARG A 36 17.88 10.99 -14.30
N ASP A 37 18.32 11.00 -13.05
CA ASP A 37 19.74 10.95 -12.75
C ASP A 37 20.19 9.48 -12.85
N ILE A 38 21.02 9.16 -13.84
CA ILE A 38 21.45 7.78 -14.19
C ILE A 38 22.73 7.43 -13.43
N THR A 39 22.73 7.68 -12.12
CA THR A 39 23.73 7.09 -11.24
C THR A 39 23.03 6.22 -10.21
N PRO A 40 23.26 4.89 -10.21
CA PRO A 40 22.78 4.06 -9.13
C PRO A 40 23.45 4.54 -7.84
N GLU A 41 22.65 5.13 -6.96
CA GLU A 41 23.09 5.54 -5.64
C GLU A 41 23.64 4.29 -4.93
N PRO A 42 24.94 4.26 -4.55
CA PRO A 42 25.59 3.07 -4.02
C PRO A 42 24.98 2.58 -2.69
N ASP A 43 24.06 3.34 -2.10
CA ASP A 43 23.33 3.07 -0.87
C ASP A 43 21.81 2.86 -1.06
N LEU A 44 21.33 2.75 -2.31
CA LEU A 44 19.88 2.65 -2.58
C LEU A 44 19.22 1.50 -1.80
N ILE A 45 19.79 0.30 -1.85
CA ILE A 45 19.25 -0.88 -1.16
C ILE A 45 19.23 -0.67 0.36
N LEU A 46 20.30 -0.10 0.92
CA LEU A 46 20.39 0.18 2.35
C LEU A 46 19.31 1.18 2.78
N ARG A 47 19.10 2.24 1.99
CA ARG A 47 18.05 3.24 2.24
C ARG A 47 16.66 2.63 2.17
N LEU A 48 16.37 1.81 1.13
CA LEU A 48 15.09 1.14 0.99
C LEU A 48 14.81 0.17 2.14
N ASN A 49 15.82 -0.58 2.58
CA ASN A 49 15.71 -1.47 3.74
C ASN A 49 15.42 -0.71 5.02
N SER A 50 16.16 0.38 5.29
CA SER A 50 15.91 1.21 6.47
C SER A 50 14.51 1.83 6.47
N MET A 51 14.05 2.31 5.31
CA MET A 51 12.67 2.82 5.18
C MET A 51 11.63 1.74 5.46
N TYR A 52 11.84 0.53 4.94
CA TYR A 52 10.94 -0.61 5.18
C TYR A 52 10.92 -1.01 6.66
N GLU A 53 12.06 -1.06 7.34
CA GLU A 53 12.14 -1.38 8.77
C GLU A 53 11.38 -0.34 9.61
N ILE A 54 11.60 0.95 9.34
CA ILE A 54 10.91 2.05 10.04
C ILE A 54 9.38 1.93 9.87
N ILE A 55 8.89 1.79 8.62
CA ILE A 55 7.44 1.72 8.38
C ILE A 55 6.85 0.42 8.95
N SER A 56 7.58 -0.69 8.90
CA SER A 56 7.16 -1.96 9.51
C SER A 56 7.02 -1.86 11.03
N GLU A 57 7.95 -1.18 11.70
CA GLU A 57 7.83 -0.88 13.13
C GLU A 57 6.66 0.06 13.43
N GLU A 58 6.47 1.10 12.61
CA GLU A 58 5.32 2.01 12.76
C GLU A 58 3.98 1.27 12.59
N LYS A 59 3.90 0.31 11.65
CA LYS A 59 2.71 -0.53 11.42
C LYS A 59 2.31 -1.30 12.67
N LEU A 60 3.30 -1.79 13.44
CA LEU A 60 3.08 -2.51 14.70
C LEU A 60 2.67 -1.58 15.85
N ASN A 61 2.93 -0.27 15.75
CA ASN A 61 2.63 0.72 16.78
C ASN A 61 1.26 1.40 16.54
N VAL A 62 0.62 1.89 17.61
CA VAL A 62 -0.72 2.55 17.56
C VAL A 62 -0.64 3.99 17.04
N GLN A 63 0.54 4.46 16.64
CA GLN A 63 0.75 5.85 16.21
C GLN A 63 0.21 6.17 14.82
N LEU A 64 -0.30 5.16 14.10
CA LEU A 64 -0.86 5.31 12.77
C LEU A 64 -2.38 5.43 12.81
N SER A 65 -2.91 6.36 12.03
CA SER A 65 -4.32 6.32 11.66
C SER A 65 -4.50 5.16 10.68
N LYS A 66 -5.42 4.25 10.99
CA LYS A 66 -5.72 3.08 10.16
C LYS A 66 -7.17 3.15 9.71
N GLU A 67 -7.39 3.12 8.41
CA GLU A 67 -8.71 3.04 7.79
C GLU A 67 -8.88 1.62 7.24
N ARG A 68 -9.97 0.93 7.62
CA ARG A 68 -10.27 -0.43 7.14
C ARG A 68 -11.45 -0.41 6.18
N TYR A 69 -11.32 -1.05 5.03
CA TYR A 69 -12.37 -1.15 4.03
C TYR A 69 -12.63 -2.59 3.66
N LEU A 70 -13.89 -2.88 3.32
CA LEU A 70 -14.22 -4.03 2.50
C LEU A 70 -14.25 -3.57 1.04
N ALA A 71 -13.50 -4.25 0.18
CA ALA A 71 -13.42 -3.91 -1.24
C ALA A 71 -13.45 -5.17 -2.09
N ASN A 72 -13.78 -4.98 -3.37
CA ASN A 72 -13.65 -6.01 -4.38
C ASN A 72 -12.47 -5.67 -5.28
N LYS A 73 -11.53 -6.61 -5.44
CA LYS A 73 -10.41 -6.50 -6.39
C LYS A 73 -10.74 -7.29 -7.65
N TYR A 74 -10.60 -6.66 -8.81
CA TYR A 74 -10.77 -7.34 -10.10
C TYR A 74 -9.39 -7.61 -10.72
N ASN A 75 -9.12 -8.85 -11.08
CA ASN A 75 -7.85 -9.26 -11.69
C ASN A 75 -8.01 -9.78 -13.14
N GLY A 76 -9.13 -9.48 -13.79
CA GLY A 76 -9.42 -9.92 -15.16
C GLY A 76 -10.28 -11.19 -15.23
N GLU A 77 -10.02 -12.19 -14.39
CA GLU A 77 -10.71 -13.48 -14.44
C GLU A 77 -11.72 -13.67 -13.31
N PHE A 78 -11.52 -13.02 -12.17
CA PHE A 78 -12.41 -13.10 -11.03
C PHE A 78 -12.44 -11.80 -10.22
N THR A 79 -13.42 -11.73 -9.33
CA THR A 79 -13.53 -10.68 -8.31
C THR A 79 -13.32 -11.33 -6.96
N SER A 80 -12.32 -10.88 -6.21
CA SER A 80 -12.09 -11.31 -4.83
C SER A 80 -12.58 -10.25 -3.85
N GLU A 81 -13.26 -10.68 -2.79
CA GLU A 81 -13.50 -9.84 -1.63
C GLU A 81 -12.17 -9.69 -0.88
N THR A 82 -11.77 -8.45 -0.64
CA THR A 82 -10.49 -8.09 -0.02
C THR A 82 -10.77 -7.13 1.14
N ASP A 83 -10.26 -7.46 2.32
CA ASP A 83 -10.17 -6.51 3.42
C ASP A 83 -8.93 -5.63 3.20
N LEU A 84 -9.11 -4.32 3.14
CA LEU A 84 -8.02 -3.36 2.95
C LEU A 84 -7.77 -2.59 4.21
N ILE A 85 -6.51 -2.41 4.58
CA ILE A 85 -6.09 -1.51 5.65
C ILE A 85 -5.14 -0.47 5.08
N ILE A 86 -5.51 0.80 5.19
CA ILE A 86 -4.67 1.93 4.77
C ILE A 86 -4.06 2.55 6.03
N GLY A 87 -2.73 2.55 6.09
CA GLY A 87 -1.96 3.13 7.19
C GLY A 87 -1.44 4.53 6.84
N ARG A 88 -1.74 5.50 7.70
CA ARG A 88 -1.27 6.88 7.57
C ARG A 88 -0.41 7.30 8.75
N ASN A 89 0.66 8.03 8.46
CA ASN A 89 1.48 8.64 9.49
C ASN A 89 0.80 9.87 10.12
N LYS A 90 1.48 10.52 11.08
CA LYS A 90 0.95 11.67 11.84
C LYS A 90 0.62 12.91 11.01
N ILE A 91 1.20 13.03 9.81
CA ILE A 91 0.91 14.14 8.87
C ILE A 91 -0.12 13.72 7.81
N ASN A 92 -0.84 12.63 8.05
CA ASN A 92 -1.89 12.07 7.20
C ASN A 92 -1.40 11.53 5.84
N GLN A 93 -0.10 11.32 5.69
CA GLN A 93 0.48 10.70 4.50
C GLN A 93 0.30 9.19 4.57
N VAL A 94 -0.13 8.58 3.47
CA VAL A 94 -0.18 7.11 3.34
C VAL A 94 1.25 6.57 3.31
N ILE A 95 1.53 5.60 4.18
CA ILE A 95 2.84 4.95 4.27
C ILE A 95 2.76 3.45 3.95
N TYR A 96 1.59 2.84 4.14
CA TYR A 96 1.34 1.49 3.66
C TYR A 96 -0.13 1.25 3.31
N LEU A 97 -0.36 0.23 2.49
CA LEU A 97 -1.68 -0.38 2.24
C LEU A 97 -1.52 -1.89 2.36
N GLU A 98 -2.38 -2.52 3.14
CA GLU A 98 -2.40 -3.97 3.34
C GLU A 98 -3.69 -4.57 2.74
N GLU A 99 -3.52 -5.59 1.91
CA GLU A 99 -4.58 -6.39 1.32
C GLU A 99 -4.66 -7.73 2.03
N PHE A 100 -5.83 -8.06 2.58
CA PHE A 100 -6.16 -9.39 3.07
C PHE A 100 -7.04 -10.08 2.05
N ILE A 101 -6.44 -10.98 1.29
CA ILE A 101 -7.11 -11.73 0.23
C ILE A 101 -7.38 -13.14 0.77
N VAL A 102 -8.66 -13.49 0.86
CA VAL A 102 -9.08 -14.84 1.26
C VAL A 102 -9.83 -15.44 0.08
N ASP A 103 -9.23 -16.43 -0.59
CA ASP A 103 -9.97 -17.21 -1.57
C ASP A 103 -10.82 -18.27 -0.85
N ARG A 104 -12.14 -18.11 -0.95
CA ARG A 104 -13.13 -19.04 -0.37
C ARG A 104 -13.73 -19.99 -1.41
N TYR A 105 -13.35 -19.86 -2.68
CA TYR A 105 -13.99 -20.55 -3.80
C TYR A 105 -13.16 -21.67 -4.41
N SER A 106 -11.86 -21.75 -4.09
CA SER A 106 -11.02 -22.89 -4.47
C SER A 106 -11.13 -24.05 -3.48
N ASP A 107 -10.88 -25.26 -3.98
CA ASP A 107 -10.81 -26.49 -3.17
C ASP A 107 -9.70 -26.44 -2.11
N LYS A 108 -8.80 -25.45 -2.18
CA LYS A 108 -7.72 -25.17 -1.24
C LYS A 108 -7.73 -23.69 -0.86
N PRO A 109 -8.45 -23.29 0.20
CA PRO A 109 -8.49 -21.90 0.61
C PRO A 109 -7.07 -21.43 0.93
N PHE A 110 -6.68 -20.30 0.36
CA PHE A 110 -5.42 -19.65 0.68
C PHE A 110 -5.70 -18.24 1.19
N GLU A 111 -4.87 -17.84 2.15
CA GLU A 111 -4.85 -16.49 2.71
C GLU A 111 -3.55 -15.83 2.27
N ILE A 112 -3.68 -14.71 1.58
CA ILE A 112 -2.54 -13.88 1.18
C ILE A 112 -2.71 -12.53 1.85
N ILE A 113 -1.66 -12.09 2.54
CA ILE A 113 -1.54 -10.73 3.05
C ILE A 113 -0.49 -10.02 2.22
N GLN A 114 -0.90 -9.00 1.46
CA GLN A 114 0.00 -8.21 0.62
C GLN A 114 0.08 -6.78 1.15
N THR A 115 1.24 -6.37 1.66
CA THR A 115 1.49 -5.01 2.14
C THR A 115 2.35 -4.23 1.14
N TYR A 116 1.84 -3.11 0.66
CA TYR A 116 2.58 -2.14 -0.15
C TYR A 116 3.11 -1.06 0.76
N PHE A 117 4.38 -0.71 0.59
CA PHE A 117 5.03 0.37 1.30
C PHE A 117 5.29 1.52 0.34
N PHE A 118 4.91 2.72 0.76
CA PHE A 118 4.97 3.92 -0.06
C PHE A 118 6.03 4.89 0.44
N ASP A 119 6.75 5.50 -0.49
CA ASP A 119 7.65 6.59 -0.17
C ASP A 119 6.87 7.89 0.09
N LYS A 120 7.59 8.97 0.41
CA LYS A 120 7.00 10.31 0.63
C LYS A 120 6.22 10.88 -0.56
N TYR A 121 6.31 10.25 -1.73
CA TYR A 121 5.66 10.64 -2.97
C TYR A 121 4.51 9.69 -3.35
N GLY A 122 4.17 8.71 -2.51
CA GLY A 122 3.14 7.71 -2.78
C GLY A 122 3.57 6.62 -3.77
N ARG A 123 4.87 6.53 -4.08
CA ARG A 123 5.40 5.50 -4.98
C ARG A 123 5.70 4.23 -4.19
N THR A 124 5.33 3.08 -4.75
CA THR A 124 5.63 1.78 -4.16
C THR A 124 7.15 1.56 -4.19
N PHE A 125 7.76 1.36 -3.03
CA PHE A 125 9.18 1.05 -2.94
C PHE A 125 9.45 -0.35 -2.38
N ALA A 126 8.48 -0.92 -1.66
CA ALA A 126 8.53 -2.31 -1.22
C ALA A 126 7.14 -2.95 -1.27
N ILE A 127 7.10 -4.24 -1.56
CA ILE A 127 5.91 -5.08 -1.45
C ILE A 127 6.27 -6.30 -0.62
N GLU A 128 5.60 -6.46 0.51
CA GLU A 128 5.67 -7.63 1.36
C GLU A 128 4.46 -8.54 1.11
N GLN A 129 4.70 -9.83 0.98
CA GLN A 129 3.68 -10.84 0.76
C GLN A 129 3.86 -11.95 1.78
N HIS A 130 2.85 -12.17 2.61
CA HIS A 130 2.74 -13.33 3.50
C HIS A 130 1.74 -14.32 2.93
N MET A 131 2.12 -15.60 2.97
CA MET A 131 1.25 -16.69 2.57
C MET A 131 1.53 -17.93 3.43
N ASN A 132 0.49 -18.74 3.60
CA ASN A 132 0.66 -20.08 4.13
C ASN A 132 1.16 -21.01 3.02
N SER A 133 2.25 -21.72 3.30
CA SER A 133 2.85 -22.72 2.42
C SER A 133 2.78 -24.09 3.10
N VAL A 134 2.81 -25.17 2.32
CA VAL A 134 2.83 -26.55 2.84
C VAL A 134 4.21 -27.14 2.61
N CYS A 135 4.96 -27.37 3.69
CA CYS A 135 6.28 -28.00 3.64
C CYS A 135 6.18 -29.42 4.14
N ASN A 136 6.11 -30.39 3.22
CA ASN A 136 6.15 -31.87 3.35
C ASN A 136 5.44 -32.57 4.53
N HIS A 137 5.37 -32.05 5.76
CA HIS A 137 4.67 -32.60 6.92
C HIS A 137 4.18 -31.53 7.93
N SER A 138 4.30 -30.22 7.64
CA SER A 138 3.84 -29.13 8.52
C SER A 138 3.42 -27.87 7.76
N ASP A 139 2.62 -27.04 8.43
CA ASP A 139 2.33 -25.68 7.96
C ASP A 139 3.62 -24.85 7.97
N ALA A 140 3.78 -24.00 6.97
CA ALA A 140 4.88 -23.07 6.86
C ALA A 140 4.36 -21.68 6.53
N HIS A 141 5.04 -20.66 7.05
CA HIS A 141 4.75 -19.27 6.74
C HIS A 141 5.86 -18.74 5.84
N GLN A 142 5.46 -18.33 4.64
CA GLN A 142 6.34 -17.76 3.65
C GLN A 142 6.16 -16.24 3.62
N THR A 143 7.27 -15.51 3.70
CA THR A 143 7.31 -14.06 3.53
C THR A 143 8.26 -13.72 2.39
N ILE A 144 7.78 -12.93 1.44
CA ILE A 144 8.59 -12.35 0.37
C ILE A 144 8.51 -10.83 0.48
N VAL A 145 9.65 -10.14 0.53
CA VAL A 145 9.74 -8.68 0.44
C VAL A 145 10.49 -8.32 -0.83
N ARG A 146 9.81 -7.62 -1.75
CA ARG A 146 10.37 -7.16 -3.03
C ARG A 146 10.61 -5.67 -2.96
N PHE A 147 11.81 -5.22 -3.31
CA PHE A 147 12.20 -3.80 -3.30
C PHE A 147 12.30 -3.25 -4.71
N TYR A 148 11.74 -2.06 -4.93
CA TYR A 148 11.66 -1.41 -6.24
C TYR A 148 12.33 -0.05 -6.22
N ASN A 149 12.95 0.33 -7.34
CA ASN A 149 13.45 1.70 -7.52
C ASN A 149 12.30 2.65 -7.93
N SER A 150 12.63 3.93 -8.13
CA SER A 150 11.66 4.95 -8.54
C SER A 150 11.05 4.73 -9.93
N ALA A 151 11.65 3.89 -10.78
CA ALA A 151 11.12 3.47 -12.07
C ALA A 151 10.27 2.19 -11.96
N PHE A 152 10.04 1.71 -10.73
CA PHE A 152 9.36 0.45 -10.42
C PHE A 152 10.07 -0.80 -10.98
N GLU A 153 11.38 -0.72 -11.16
CA GLU A 153 12.22 -1.87 -11.50
C GLU A 153 12.60 -2.59 -10.20
N LEU A 154 12.50 -3.92 -10.21
CA LEU A 154 12.87 -4.77 -9.08
C LEU A 154 14.39 -4.71 -8.84
N ILE A 155 14.79 -4.38 -7.61
CA ILE A 155 16.20 -4.22 -7.23
C ILE A 155 16.66 -5.33 -6.29
N ASP A 156 15.80 -5.78 -5.37
CA ASP A 156 16.15 -6.80 -4.37
C ASP A 156 14.93 -7.62 -3.94
N ILE A 157 15.18 -8.84 -3.46
CA ILE A 157 14.17 -9.74 -2.91
C ILE A 157 14.71 -10.35 -1.61
N LYS A 158 14.00 -10.14 -0.50
CA LYS A 158 14.18 -10.91 0.73
C LYS A 158 13.14 -12.01 0.80
N TYR A 159 13.56 -13.19 1.21
CA TYR A 159 12.71 -14.37 1.34
C TYR A 159 12.94 -15.02 2.69
N SER A 160 11.87 -15.35 3.40
CA SER A 160 11.92 -16.20 4.60
C SER A 160 10.83 -17.26 4.53
N LEU A 161 11.17 -18.46 5.01
CA LEU A 161 10.26 -19.57 5.16
C LEU A 161 10.43 -20.14 6.56
N LEU A 162 9.39 -20.02 7.37
CA LEU A 162 9.41 -20.42 8.78
C LEU A 162 8.38 -21.53 8.99
N GLY A 163 8.72 -22.51 9.83
CA GLY A 163 7.75 -23.48 10.33
C GLY A 163 6.86 -22.87 11.42
N THR A 164 5.92 -23.65 11.91
CA THR A 164 4.97 -23.22 12.96
C THR A 164 5.66 -22.84 14.28
N GLU A 165 6.84 -23.40 14.56
CA GLU A 165 7.61 -23.11 15.78
C GLU A 165 8.66 -21.99 15.54
N GLY A 166 8.64 -21.36 14.36
CA GLY A 166 9.56 -20.27 13.99
C GLY A 166 10.92 -20.74 13.48
N GLU A 167 11.11 -22.04 13.28
CA GLU A 167 12.33 -22.60 12.70
C GLU A 167 12.45 -22.26 11.22
N VAL A 168 13.66 -21.92 10.76
CA VAL A 168 13.90 -21.65 9.33
C VAL A 168 13.87 -22.96 8.55
N LEU A 169 12.99 -23.03 7.55
CA LEU A 169 12.83 -24.20 6.68
C LEU A 169 13.63 -24.06 5.39
N ASP A 170 14.10 -25.21 4.87
CA ASP A 170 14.77 -25.26 3.57
C ASP A 170 13.74 -25.23 2.45
N LYS A 171 13.72 -24.12 1.69
CA LYS A 171 12.83 -23.94 0.53
C LYS A 171 12.86 -25.10 -0.45
N ARG A 172 14.02 -25.76 -0.64
CA ARG A 172 14.17 -26.85 -1.60
C ARG A 172 13.45 -28.13 -1.17
N LYS A 173 13.07 -28.20 0.11
CA LYS A 173 12.33 -29.33 0.70
C LYS A 173 10.84 -29.04 0.78
N CYS A 174 10.40 -27.86 0.37
CA CYS A 174 9.00 -27.45 0.38
C CYS A 174 8.43 -27.50 -1.04
N GLY A 175 7.20 -27.99 -1.16
CA GLY A 175 6.65 -28.47 -2.44
C GLY A 175 6.00 -27.39 -3.31
N SER A 176 6.16 -26.10 -3.02
CA SER A 176 5.51 -25.07 -3.83
C SER A 176 6.32 -23.79 -3.95
N ASP A 177 6.68 -23.46 -5.18
CA ASP A 177 7.06 -22.11 -5.58
C ASP A 177 5.79 -21.28 -5.77
N PHE A 178 5.12 -20.87 -4.69
CA PHE A 178 4.07 -19.84 -4.80
C PHE A 178 4.77 -18.48 -4.92
N ASP A 179 5.17 -18.15 -6.15
CA ASP A 179 5.62 -16.82 -6.58
C ASP A 179 4.57 -16.22 -7.53
N GLU A 180 3.30 -16.30 -7.14
CA GLU A 180 2.25 -15.59 -7.88
C GLU A 180 2.25 -14.13 -7.42
N THR A 181 2.87 -13.29 -8.24
CA THR A 181 2.70 -11.83 -8.16
C THR A 181 1.26 -11.50 -8.51
N LEU A 182 0.37 -11.46 -7.51
CA LEU A 182 -0.99 -10.98 -7.68
C LEU A 182 -0.95 -9.47 -7.93
N GLY A 183 -1.11 -9.08 -9.20
CA GLY A 183 -1.33 -7.70 -9.67
C GLY A 183 -0.62 -6.62 -8.84
N ILE A 184 0.67 -6.42 -9.08
CA ILE A 184 1.46 -5.37 -8.43
C ILE A 184 1.24 -4.00 -9.10
N SER A 185 1.29 -2.93 -8.32
CA SER A 185 1.12 -1.55 -8.81
C SER A 185 2.24 -0.64 -8.31
N SER A 186 2.62 0.31 -9.17
CA SER A 186 3.77 1.19 -8.98
C SER A 186 3.51 2.37 -8.04
N ASN A 187 2.24 2.70 -7.81
CA ASN A 187 1.82 3.85 -7.03
C ASN A 187 0.48 3.59 -6.34
N TYR A 188 0.32 4.15 -5.16
CA TYR A 188 -0.91 4.11 -4.36
C TYR A 188 -2.19 4.46 -5.15
N THR A 189 -2.20 5.54 -5.94
CA THR A 189 -3.40 5.97 -6.68
C THR A 189 -3.80 4.93 -7.73
N GLU A 190 -2.83 4.39 -8.45
CA GLU A 190 -3.05 3.34 -9.45
C GLU A 190 -3.59 2.06 -8.78
N LEU A 191 -2.99 1.67 -7.65
CA LEU A 191 -3.45 0.54 -6.86
C LEU A 191 -4.91 0.71 -6.40
N LEU A 192 -5.26 1.87 -5.86
CA LEU A 192 -6.62 2.15 -5.41
C LEU A 192 -7.66 2.07 -6.53
N ASN A 193 -7.30 2.43 -7.76
CA ASN A 193 -8.21 2.36 -8.90
C ASN A 193 -8.59 0.92 -9.28
N THR A 194 -7.85 -0.09 -8.80
CA THR A 194 -8.19 -1.50 -8.99
C THR A 194 -9.32 -1.99 -8.07
N TYR A 195 -9.68 -1.18 -7.08
CA TYR A 195 -10.69 -1.52 -6.09
C TYR A 195 -12.03 -0.87 -6.37
N LYS A 196 -13.08 -1.66 -6.17
CA LYS A 196 -14.42 -1.15 -5.95
C LYS A 196 -14.73 -1.23 -4.45
N PHE A 197 -14.71 -0.08 -3.78
CA PHE A 197 -15.05 0.01 -2.36
C PHE A 197 -16.50 -0.39 -2.10
N VAL A 198 -16.69 -1.29 -1.14
CA VAL A 198 -18.01 -1.77 -0.72
C VAL A 198 -18.50 -1.00 0.50
N LYS A 199 -17.67 -0.92 1.54
CA LYS A 199 -17.95 -0.17 2.77
C LYS A 199 -16.68 0.07 3.59
N GLU A 200 -16.70 1.12 4.40
CA GLU A 200 -15.76 1.33 5.49
C GLU A 200 -16.16 0.43 6.69
N LYS A 201 -15.17 -0.10 7.40
CA LYS A 201 -15.36 -0.89 8.63
C LYS A 201 -14.81 -0.08 9.80
N GLU A 202 -15.66 0.14 10.80
CA GLU A 202 -15.32 0.76 12.10
C GLU A 202 -14.43 -0.16 12.96
#